data_AF-A0A1Q7ZCE5-F1
#
_entry.id   AF-A0A1Q7ZCE5-F1
#
_cell.length_a   1.000
_cell.length_b   1.000
_cell.length_c   1.000
_cell.angle_alpha   90.00
_cell.angle_beta   90.00
_cell.angle_gamma   90.00
#
_symmetry.space_group_name_H-M   'P 1'
#
loop_
_entity.id
_entity.type
_entity.pdbx_description
1 polymer ?
#
loop_
_entity_poly.entity_id
_entity_poly.type
_entity_poly.pdbx_seq_one_letter_code
_entity_poly.pdbx_strand_id
1 'polypeptide(L)'
;MRLALPAPLLPHDSVRFSIRWHYDISKESGREGMIDSTTWYLAYFYPRVAVFDDYNGWDTMEFTDVQEFYSDFNDYNVAVTVPANYVVWGTGTLLNPSEVLQPAVAQKLNQSMTSDQVVNIASRADMAAHRVTPQKDRNTWRFRASDIPDMTFNLSDHYVWDGASVVVDDAARRRASVQSSYNDTAADFHHMVGFGQHALGWLSHNWPGVPYPYEKSTIVQGFAGMEYPMMVNDEPYADTVFSRFVAEHEIAHTYFPFYMGINESRYAFMDEGWATTFEYLIGTADLGSQRASGFFQQFRTSGWANNPSPLEDLPIITPADALSPFAYGDNAYGKAALGYLALKDMLGDVAFKNALQEFMRRWHGKHPIPWDFFNTVNNVTGQNLNWFWNGWFFSNGYIDVAVAGADKTGDGYNVRINNVGGMPVPVDLQAQ
;
A
#
# COMPACT_ATOMS: atom_id res chain seq x y z
N MET A 1 5.57 -8.36 -24.56
CA MET A 1 6.44 -8.14 -25.75
C MET A 1 7.84 -8.64 -25.42
N ARG A 2 8.54 -9.37 -26.32
CA ARG A 2 9.94 -9.78 -26.11
C ARG A 2 10.85 -9.07 -27.11
N LEU A 3 11.86 -8.35 -26.59
CA LEU A 3 12.89 -7.71 -27.41
C LEU A 3 14.16 -8.57 -27.41
N ALA A 4 14.59 -9.05 -28.58
CA ALA A 4 15.86 -9.74 -28.71
C ALA A 4 16.99 -8.73 -28.96
N LEU A 5 18.03 -8.74 -28.13
CA LEU A 5 19.22 -7.91 -28.33
C LEU A 5 20.14 -8.53 -29.40
N PRO A 6 20.79 -7.72 -30.27
CA PRO A 6 21.74 -8.24 -31.27
C PRO A 6 22.95 -8.98 -30.67
N ALA A 7 23.32 -8.63 -29.44
CA ALA A 7 24.35 -9.28 -28.64
C ALA A 7 23.87 -9.40 -27.18
N PRO A 8 24.33 -10.41 -26.42
CA PRO A 8 24.04 -10.53 -24.99
C PRO A 8 24.51 -9.28 -24.23
N LEU A 9 23.71 -8.83 -23.25
CA LEU A 9 24.10 -7.77 -22.32
C LEU A 9 24.91 -8.39 -21.17
N LEU A 10 26.14 -7.94 -20.95
CA LEU A 10 27.00 -8.44 -19.87
C LEU A 10 26.58 -7.83 -18.52
N PRO A 11 26.95 -8.45 -17.37
CA PRO A 11 26.71 -7.86 -16.06
C PRO A 11 27.28 -6.44 -15.95
N HIS A 12 26.51 -5.52 -15.37
CA HIS A 12 26.83 -4.09 -15.22
C HIS A 12 26.94 -3.29 -16.54
N ASP A 13 26.58 -3.88 -17.67
CA ASP A 13 26.48 -3.17 -18.95
C ASP A 13 25.06 -2.57 -19.12
N SER A 14 24.90 -1.69 -20.11
CA SER A 14 23.61 -1.03 -20.37
C SER A 14 23.27 -0.97 -21.87
N VAL A 15 21.98 -0.97 -22.17
CA VAL A 15 21.47 -0.74 -23.52
C VAL A 15 20.42 0.36 -23.47
N ARG A 16 20.45 1.25 -24.46
CA ARG A 16 19.42 2.27 -24.64
C ARG A 16 18.52 1.90 -25.80
N PHE A 17 17.23 1.81 -25.53
CA PHE A 17 16.22 1.66 -26.57
C PHE A 17 15.13 2.73 -26.41
N SER A 18 14.25 2.82 -27.39
CA SER A 18 13.12 3.76 -27.38
C SER A 18 11.90 3.03 -27.93
N ILE A 19 10.81 3.10 -27.18
CA ILE A 19 9.53 2.52 -27.56
C ILE A 19 8.58 3.67 -27.85
N ARG A 20 7.88 3.60 -28.98
CA ARG A 20 6.68 4.39 -29.22
C ARG A 20 5.50 3.45 -29.07
N TRP A 21 4.59 3.78 -28.18
CA TRP A 21 3.38 3.02 -27.95
C TRP A 21 2.16 3.94 -28.06
N HIS A 22 1.00 3.31 -28.16
CA HIS A 22 -0.31 3.94 -28.09
C HIS A 22 -1.15 3.10 -27.14
N TYR A 23 -1.91 3.77 -26.29
CA TYR A 23 -2.80 3.15 -25.31
C TYR A 23 -4.10 3.95 -25.33
N ASP A 24 -5.22 3.27 -25.51
CA ASP A 24 -6.55 3.88 -25.42
C ASP A 24 -7.04 3.75 -23.98
N ILE A 25 -7.16 4.90 -23.30
CA ILE A 25 -7.60 4.95 -21.91
C ILE A 25 -9.03 4.38 -21.80
N SER A 26 -9.23 3.52 -20.79
CA SER A 26 -10.55 2.97 -20.49
C SER A 26 -11.60 4.08 -20.33
N LYS A 27 -12.78 3.84 -20.90
CA LYS A 27 -13.96 4.70 -20.70
C LYS A 27 -14.73 4.35 -19.43
N GLU A 28 -14.33 3.28 -18.77
CA GLU A 28 -14.88 2.86 -17.49
C GLU A 28 -13.95 3.33 -16.38
N SER A 29 -14.51 3.58 -15.21
CA SER A 29 -13.77 3.88 -14.00
C SER A 29 -13.39 2.62 -13.25
N GLY A 30 -12.38 2.71 -12.41
CA GLY A 30 -11.92 1.65 -11.53
C GLY A 30 -10.49 1.97 -11.14
N ARG A 31 -9.61 0.95 -11.19
CA ARG A 31 -8.17 1.10 -10.97
C ARG A 31 -7.52 2.08 -11.94
N GLU A 32 -8.05 2.17 -13.17
CA GLU A 32 -7.72 3.20 -14.16
C GLU A 32 -8.95 3.73 -14.90
N GLY A 33 -8.75 4.70 -15.79
CA GLY A 33 -9.72 5.10 -16.80
C GLY A 33 -10.45 6.41 -16.50
N MET A 34 -11.63 6.55 -17.11
CA MET A 34 -12.44 7.76 -17.05
C MET A 34 -13.30 7.78 -15.78
N ILE A 35 -13.08 8.77 -14.91
CA ILE A 35 -13.88 8.99 -13.70
C ILE A 35 -15.15 9.78 -14.05
N ASP A 36 -15.00 10.81 -14.89
CA ASP A 36 -16.09 11.56 -15.50
C ASP A 36 -15.65 12.15 -16.86
N SER A 37 -16.49 12.95 -17.52
CA SER A 37 -16.21 13.46 -18.87
C SER A 37 -14.93 14.28 -19.03
N THR A 38 -14.38 14.82 -17.92
CA THR A 38 -13.18 15.65 -17.90
C THR A 38 -12.20 15.27 -16.77
N THR A 39 -12.34 14.06 -16.20
CA THR A 39 -11.45 13.53 -15.17
C THR A 39 -11.01 12.10 -15.52
N TRP A 40 -9.71 11.84 -15.46
CA TRP A 40 -9.13 10.52 -15.72
C TRP A 40 -8.09 10.13 -14.68
N TYR A 41 -8.05 8.84 -14.37
CA TYR A 41 -6.97 8.19 -13.66
C TYR A 41 -6.15 7.36 -14.65
N LEU A 42 -4.85 7.59 -14.71
CA LEU A 42 -3.92 7.00 -15.66
C LEU A 42 -2.95 6.09 -14.90
N ALA A 43 -3.32 4.81 -14.83
CA ALA A 43 -2.43 3.74 -14.41
C ALA A 43 -2.12 2.82 -15.58
N TYR A 44 -1.12 1.94 -15.44
CA TYR A 44 -0.76 0.90 -16.43
C TYR A 44 -0.53 1.39 -17.88
N PHE A 45 -0.35 2.70 -18.09
CA PHE A 45 -0.42 3.35 -19.40
C PHE A 45 0.87 3.29 -20.21
N TYR A 46 1.93 2.67 -19.69
CA TYR A 46 3.24 2.59 -20.34
C TYR A 46 3.86 1.19 -20.25
N PRO A 47 4.70 0.79 -21.22
CA PRO A 47 5.39 -0.49 -21.17
C PRO A 47 6.38 -0.55 -20.01
N ARG A 48 6.16 -1.49 -19.09
CA ARG A 48 7.08 -1.82 -17.99
C ARG A 48 8.06 -2.90 -18.43
N VAL A 49 9.29 -2.85 -17.90
CA VAL A 49 10.29 -3.90 -18.13
C VAL A 49 10.04 -5.02 -17.12
N ALA A 50 9.89 -6.25 -17.61
CA ALA A 50 9.77 -7.43 -16.76
C ALA A 50 10.96 -7.55 -15.81
N VAL A 51 10.72 -7.89 -14.54
CA VAL A 51 11.78 -8.13 -13.55
C VAL A 51 12.48 -9.45 -13.88
N PHE A 52 13.80 -9.51 -13.68
CA PHE A 52 14.55 -10.76 -13.73
C PHE A 52 14.92 -11.21 -12.31
N ASP A 53 14.28 -12.27 -11.85
CA ASP A 53 14.58 -12.92 -10.60
C ASP A 53 15.71 -13.94 -10.74
N ASP A 54 16.58 -14.01 -9.74
CA ASP A 54 17.62 -15.04 -9.65
C ASP A 54 17.05 -16.44 -9.35
N TYR A 55 15.88 -16.51 -8.71
CA TYR A 55 15.21 -17.76 -8.36
C TYR A 55 14.19 -18.25 -9.41
N ASN A 56 13.59 -17.34 -10.19
CA ASN A 56 12.48 -17.66 -11.11
C ASN A 56 12.67 -17.16 -12.56
N GLY A 57 13.77 -16.46 -12.85
CA GLY A 57 14.05 -15.91 -14.17
C GLY A 57 13.20 -14.67 -14.48
N TRP A 58 12.93 -14.43 -15.76
CA TRP A 58 12.08 -13.30 -16.16
C TRP A 58 10.65 -13.50 -15.68
N ASP A 59 10.11 -12.52 -14.98
CA ASP A 59 8.70 -12.48 -14.65
C ASP A 59 7.87 -12.20 -15.91
N THR A 60 7.01 -13.13 -16.27
CA THR A 60 6.16 -13.05 -17.46
C THR A 60 4.70 -13.23 -17.11
N MET A 61 4.33 -12.97 -15.85
CA MET A 61 2.93 -13.00 -15.43
C MET A 61 2.14 -11.96 -16.22
N GLU A 62 0.98 -12.37 -16.71
CA GLU A 62 0.09 -11.47 -17.44
C GLU A 62 -0.70 -10.64 -16.42
N PHE A 63 -0.93 -9.37 -16.75
CA PHE A 63 -1.79 -8.52 -15.95
C PHE A 63 -3.25 -8.99 -16.03
N THR A 64 -3.90 -9.18 -14.88
CA THR A 64 -5.29 -9.67 -14.79
C THR A 64 -6.16 -8.90 -13.78
N ASP A 65 -5.89 -7.62 -13.50
CA ASP A 65 -6.55 -6.77 -12.47
C ASP A 65 -6.44 -7.27 -11.00
N VAL A 66 -5.90 -8.45 -10.78
CA VAL A 66 -5.66 -9.05 -9.44
C VAL A 66 -4.17 -9.35 -9.24
N GLN A 67 -3.36 -9.15 -10.30
CA GLN A 67 -1.92 -9.39 -10.36
C GLN A 67 -1.31 -8.20 -11.10
N GLU A 68 -0.92 -7.16 -10.36
CA GLU A 68 -0.79 -5.83 -10.95
C GLU A 68 0.62 -5.29 -10.94
N PHE A 69 1.24 -5.30 -9.76
CA PHE A 69 2.53 -4.69 -9.54
C PHE A 69 3.59 -5.75 -9.33
N TYR A 70 4.47 -5.80 -10.32
CA TYR A 70 5.83 -6.26 -10.12
C TYR A 70 6.74 -5.58 -11.12
N SER A 71 7.59 -4.69 -10.63
CA SER A 71 8.50 -3.88 -11.46
C SER A 71 9.75 -3.56 -10.67
N ASP A 72 10.87 -3.45 -11.39
CA ASP A 72 12.16 -3.08 -10.80
C ASP A 72 12.12 -1.63 -10.29
N PHE A 73 13.08 -1.23 -9.47
CA PHE A 73 13.22 0.15 -9.03
C PHE A 73 13.80 1.01 -10.16
N ASN A 74 13.08 2.08 -10.51
CA ASN A 74 13.35 2.90 -11.68
C ASN A 74 13.42 4.39 -11.34
N ASP A 75 14.18 5.12 -12.18
CA ASP A 75 14.20 6.58 -12.20
C ASP A 75 13.33 7.10 -13.35
N TYR A 76 12.32 7.90 -13.01
CA TYR A 76 11.36 8.43 -13.96
C TYR A 76 11.54 9.93 -14.19
N ASN A 77 11.47 10.34 -15.45
CA ASN A 77 11.25 11.72 -15.85
C ASN A 77 10.07 11.73 -16.83
N VAL A 78 8.92 12.23 -16.38
CA VAL A 78 7.65 12.16 -17.14
C VAL A 78 7.18 13.57 -17.48
N ALA A 79 6.67 13.74 -18.69
CA ALA A 79 6.05 14.98 -19.14
C ALA A 79 4.62 14.70 -19.62
N VAL A 80 3.63 15.24 -18.91
CA VAL A 80 2.20 15.07 -19.23
C VAL A 80 1.69 16.38 -19.83
N THR A 81 1.19 16.34 -21.07
CA THR A 81 0.72 17.54 -21.77
C THR A 81 -0.79 17.52 -21.98
N VAL A 82 -1.49 18.38 -21.26
CA VAL A 82 -2.95 18.47 -21.19
C VAL A 82 -3.46 19.81 -21.77
N PRO A 83 -4.75 19.93 -22.11
CA PRO A 83 -5.36 21.20 -22.54
C PRO A 83 -5.30 22.29 -21.46
N ALA A 84 -5.75 23.50 -21.80
CA ALA A 84 -6.01 24.57 -20.84
C ALA A 84 -6.89 24.10 -19.66
N ASN A 85 -6.72 24.72 -18.49
CA ASN A 85 -7.51 24.48 -17.28
C ASN A 85 -7.31 23.13 -16.55
N TYR A 86 -6.71 22.13 -17.20
CA TYR A 86 -6.38 20.85 -16.55
C TYR A 86 -5.23 20.96 -15.55
N VAL A 87 -5.45 20.40 -14.36
CA VAL A 87 -4.41 20.12 -13.37
C VAL A 87 -4.02 18.65 -13.48
N VAL A 88 -2.73 18.36 -13.27
CA VAL A 88 -2.20 17.00 -13.24
C VAL A 88 -1.61 16.74 -11.87
N TRP A 89 -2.10 15.70 -11.21
CA TRP A 89 -1.53 15.11 -10.00
C TRP A 89 -0.90 13.78 -10.38
N GLY A 90 0.16 13.36 -9.70
CA GLY A 90 0.84 12.12 -10.05
C GLY A 90 1.88 11.70 -9.06
N THR A 91 2.40 10.49 -9.23
CA THR A 91 3.62 10.00 -8.58
C THR A 91 4.79 10.97 -8.83
N GLY A 92 5.64 11.15 -7.83
CA GLY A 92 6.86 11.96 -7.93
C GLY A 92 6.67 13.47 -7.81
N THR A 93 7.79 14.19 -7.79
CA THR A 93 7.86 15.63 -7.57
C THR A 93 7.51 16.40 -8.84
N LEU A 94 6.57 17.36 -8.74
CA LEU A 94 6.32 18.35 -9.79
C LEU A 94 7.49 19.34 -9.90
N LEU A 95 8.12 19.39 -11.07
CA LEU A 95 9.36 20.15 -11.32
C LEU A 95 9.14 21.59 -11.78
N ASN A 96 8.00 21.91 -12.39
CA ASN A 96 7.75 23.21 -13.01
C ASN A 96 6.46 23.91 -12.54
N PRO A 97 6.16 23.99 -11.22
CA PRO A 97 4.92 24.57 -10.73
C PRO A 97 4.70 26.02 -11.19
N SER A 98 5.76 26.83 -11.28
CA SER A 98 5.67 28.23 -11.75
C SER A 98 5.31 28.39 -13.23
N GLU A 99 5.44 27.33 -14.04
CA GLU A 99 5.09 27.35 -15.47
C GLU A 99 3.66 26.88 -15.75
N VAL A 100 3.12 26.02 -14.87
CA VAL A 100 1.83 25.31 -15.04
C VAL A 100 0.76 25.76 -14.05
N LEU A 101 1.13 26.52 -13.01
CA LEU A 101 0.19 27.14 -12.08
C LEU A 101 0.25 28.66 -12.18
N GLN A 102 -0.89 29.31 -11.96
CA GLN A 102 -0.91 30.75 -11.75
C GLN A 102 -0.21 31.11 -10.43
N PRO A 103 0.40 32.30 -10.31
CA PRO A 103 1.28 32.63 -9.18
C PRO A 103 0.67 32.43 -7.78
N ALA A 104 -0.61 32.78 -7.61
CA ALA A 104 -1.29 32.62 -6.32
C ALA A 104 -1.46 31.14 -5.92
N VAL A 105 -1.73 30.26 -6.88
CA VAL A 105 -1.85 28.81 -6.62
C VAL A 105 -0.49 28.18 -6.40
N ALA A 106 0.53 28.56 -7.18
CA ALA A 106 1.90 28.12 -6.95
C ALA A 106 2.41 28.48 -5.54
N GLN A 107 2.05 29.67 -5.04
CA GLN A 107 2.39 30.09 -3.68
C GLN A 107 1.70 29.21 -2.62
N LYS A 108 0.41 28.91 -2.79
CA LYS A 108 -0.33 28.02 -1.88
C LYS A 108 0.24 26.61 -1.87
N LEU A 109 0.61 26.07 -3.04
CA LEU A 109 1.31 24.77 -3.13
C LEU A 109 2.64 24.81 -2.35
N ASN A 110 3.47 25.83 -2.57
CA ASN A 110 4.73 25.94 -1.82
C ASN A 110 4.52 26.05 -0.31
N GLN A 111 3.46 26.74 0.13
CA GLN A 111 3.08 26.81 1.54
C GLN A 111 2.66 25.44 2.09
N SER A 112 1.86 24.67 1.35
CA SER A 112 1.34 23.38 1.80
C SER A 112 2.45 22.36 2.05
N MET A 113 3.54 22.41 1.26
CA MET A 113 4.70 21.51 1.40
C MET A 113 5.38 21.56 2.78
N THR A 114 5.13 22.62 3.57
CA THR A 114 5.71 22.79 4.92
C THR A 114 4.69 23.06 6.02
N SER A 115 3.40 23.11 5.69
CA SER A 115 2.33 23.46 6.62
C SER A 115 1.89 22.26 7.44
N ASP A 116 1.66 22.43 8.74
CA ASP A 116 0.91 21.46 9.56
C ASP A 116 -0.61 21.56 9.31
N GLN A 117 -1.09 22.73 8.88
CA GLN A 117 -2.50 22.99 8.61
C GLN A 117 -2.83 22.73 7.14
N VAL A 118 -4.05 22.25 6.88
CA VAL A 118 -4.57 22.09 5.51
C VAL A 118 -4.63 23.45 4.81
N VAL A 119 -4.02 23.52 3.64
CA VAL A 119 -4.06 24.65 2.71
C VAL A 119 -4.95 24.26 1.55
N ASN A 120 -6.00 25.05 1.31
CA ASN A 120 -6.80 24.93 0.08
C ASN A 120 -6.06 25.58 -1.10
N ILE A 121 -5.34 24.74 -1.85
CA ILE A 121 -4.45 25.13 -2.96
C ILE A 121 -5.30 25.64 -4.13
N ALA A 122 -6.34 24.90 -4.51
CA ALA A 122 -7.32 25.29 -5.52
C ALA A 122 -8.74 25.00 -5.03
N SER A 123 -9.55 26.04 -4.89
CA SER A 123 -10.97 25.90 -4.56
C SER A 123 -11.81 25.63 -5.81
N ARG A 124 -13.05 25.16 -5.62
CA ARG A 124 -14.04 25.07 -6.71
C ARG A 124 -14.24 26.40 -7.43
N ALA A 125 -14.22 27.51 -6.69
CA ALA A 125 -14.35 28.85 -7.27
C ALA A 125 -13.11 29.23 -8.13
N ASP A 126 -11.92 28.77 -7.75
CA ASP A 126 -10.71 28.98 -8.54
C ASP A 126 -10.71 28.15 -9.82
N MET A 127 -11.13 26.87 -9.74
CA MET A 127 -11.26 25.99 -10.90
C MET A 127 -12.29 26.56 -11.89
N ALA A 128 -13.50 26.93 -11.41
CA ALA A 128 -14.56 27.46 -12.25
C ALA A 128 -14.23 28.84 -12.86
N ALA A 129 -13.40 29.64 -12.21
CA ALA A 129 -12.93 30.93 -12.71
C ALA A 129 -11.65 30.83 -13.56
N HIS A 130 -11.16 29.61 -13.84
CA HIS A 130 -9.93 29.35 -14.59
C HIS A 130 -8.70 30.06 -14.00
N ARG A 131 -8.61 30.14 -12.67
CA ARG A 131 -7.54 30.83 -11.93
C ARG A 131 -6.41 29.92 -11.48
N VAL A 132 -6.45 28.65 -11.86
CA VAL A 132 -5.52 27.63 -11.36
C VAL A 132 -4.32 27.46 -12.28
N THR A 133 -4.56 27.24 -13.56
CA THR A 133 -3.50 27.05 -14.56
C THR A 133 -3.44 28.22 -15.56
N PRO A 134 -2.29 28.46 -16.21
CA PRO A 134 -2.22 29.38 -17.35
C PRO A 134 -3.17 28.92 -18.47
N GLN A 135 -3.90 29.88 -19.04
CA GLN A 135 -4.87 29.64 -20.12
C GLN A 135 -4.16 29.58 -21.49
N LYS A 136 -3.16 28.71 -21.60
CA LYS A 136 -2.49 28.35 -22.87
C LYS A 136 -3.25 27.19 -23.50
N ASP A 137 -3.22 27.04 -24.82
CA ASP A 137 -3.86 25.92 -25.53
C ASP A 137 -3.49 24.55 -24.92
N ARG A 138 -2.23 24.40 -24.50
CA ARG A 138 -1.72 23.22 -23.77
C ARG A 138 -0.73 23.62 -22.69
N ASN A 139 -0.74 22.89 -21.58
CA ASN A 139 0.24 22.97 -20.50
C ASN A 139 0.97 21.63 -20.35
N THR A 140 2.29 21.68 -20.16
CA THR A 140 3.13 20.48 -19.94
C THR A 140 3.62 20.42 -18.50
N TRP A 141 3.11 19.47 -17.74
CA TRP A 141 3.50 19.17 -16.37
C TRP A 141 4.67 18.20 -16.38
N ARG A 142 5.72 18.47 -15.59
CA ARG A 142 6.94 17.66 -15.55
C ARG A 142 7.13 17.07 -14.18
N PHE A 143 7.24 15.76 -14.11
CA PHE A 143 7.41 15.01 -12.87
C PHE A 143 8.73 14.25 -12.87
N ARG A 144 9.31 14.10 -11.68
CA ARG A 144 10.45 13.21 -11.44
C ARG A 144 10.19 12.35 -10.21
N ALA A 145 10.51 11.08 -10.33
CA ALA A 145 10.59 10.15 -9.22
C ALA A 145 11.87 9.33 -9.37
N SER A 146 12.39 8.83 -8.27
CA SER A 146 13.61 8.03 -8.25
C SER A 146 13.42 6.88 -7.30
N ASP A 147 14.03 5.74 -7.63
CA ASP A 147 13.99 4.52 -6.83
C ASP A 147 12.55 4.07 -6.50
N ILE A 148 11.71 3.94 -7.53
CA ILE A 148 10.30 3.52 -7.40
C ILE A 148 9.90 2.50 -8.47
N PRO A 149 8.90 1.65 -8.20
CA PRO A 149 8.49 0.61 -9.15
C PRO A 149 7.59 1.13 -10.28
N ASP A 150 6.72 2.11 -10.01
CA ASP A 150 5.68 2.51 -10.98
C ASP A 150 5.24 3.98 -10.86
N MET A 151 4.58 4.52 -11.89
CA MET A 151 4.09 5.89 -11.98
C MET A 151 2.61 5.90 -12.38
N THR A 152 1.80 6.66 -11.65
CA THR A 152 0.40 6.93 -12.00
C THR A 152 0.09 8.44 -12.00
N PHE A 153 -0.99 8.83 -12.66
CA PHE A 153 -1.43 10.22 -12.75
C PHE A 153 -2.95 10.36 -12.68
N ASN A 154 -3.44 11.45 -12.09
CA ASN A 154 -4.80 11.90 -12.23
C ASN A 154 -4.80 13.26 -12.94
N LEU A 155 -5.77 13.47 -13.83
CA LEU A 155 -5.98 14.77 -14.46
C LEU A 155 -7.45 15.16 -14.42
N SER A 156 -7.71 16.42 -14.10
CA SER A 156 -9.05 16.99 -14.05
C SER A 156 -9.02 18.49 -14.35
N ASP A 157 -10.12 19.02 -14.89
CA ASP A 157 -10.35 20.45 -15.07
C ASP A 157 -11.24 21.08 -13.98
N HIS A 158 -11.70 20.31 -13.00
CA HIS A 158 -12.62 20.81 -11.98
C HIS A 158 -12.41 20.25 -10.57
N TYR A 159 -11.53 19.24 -10.39
CA TYR A 159 -11.16 18.77 -9.05
C TYR A 159 -10.53 19.90 -8.23
N VAL A 160 -10.95 20.00 -6.97
CA VAL A 160 -10.33 20.88 -5.98
C VAL A 160 -9.04 20.24 -5.48
N TRP A 161 -8.15 21.06 -4.90
CA TRP A 161 -6.84 20.62 -4.46
C TRP A 161 -6.53 21.15 -3.08
N ASP A 162 -6.31 20.24 -2.14
CA ASP A 162 -5.85 20.54 -0.80
C ASP A 162 -4.47 19.94 -0.55
N GLY A 163 -3.72 20.53 0.37
CA GLY A 163 -2.48 19.92 0.84
C GLY A 163 -1.99 20.44 2.17
N ALA A 164 -1.15 19.62 2.80
CA ALA A 164 -0.37 19.94 3.99
C ALA A 164 0.89 19.09 4.00
N SER A 165 1.56 19.00 5.15
CA SER A 165 2.74 18.17 5.34
C SER A 165 2.81 17.66 6.78
N VAL A 166 3.55 16.58 6.99
CA VAL A 166 3.81 16.01 8.32
C VAL A 166 5.30 15.69 8.45
N VAL A 167 5.86 15.81 9.66
CA VAL A 167 7.21 15.30 9.93
C VAL A 167 7.16 13.78 9.86
N VAL A 168 8.05 13.18 9.08
CA VAL A 168 8.17 11.72 8.92
C VAL A 168 9.53 11.19 9.37
N ASP A 169 10.49 12.09 9.61
CA ASP A 169 11.81 11.76 10.13
C ASP A 169 12.22 12.86 11.12
N ASP A 170 12.11 12.56 12.42
CA ASP A 170 12.48 13.50 13.49
C ASP A 170 13.97 13.87 13.47
N ALA A 171 14.83 12.89 13.16
CA ALA A 171 16.28 13.08 13.20
C ALA A 171 16.75 14.01 12.08
N ALA A 172 16.23 13.82 10.87
CA ALA A 172 16.48 14.70 9.73
C ALA A 172 15.61 15.97 9.72
N ARG A 173 14.58 16.02 10.58
CA ARG A 173 13.48 17.00 10.52
C ARG A 173 12.82 17.05 9.14
N ARG A 174 12.77 15.91 8.45
CA ARG A 174 12.23 15.82 7.09
C ARG A 174 10.71 15.72 7.16
N ARG A 175 10.07 16.47 6.28
CA ARG A 175 8.61 16.44 6.09
C ARG A 175 8.28 15.77 4.77
N ALA A 176 7.13 15.10 4.75
CA ALA A 176 6.48 14.66 3.52
C ALA A 176 5.19 15.46 3.33
N SER A 177 4.90 15.87 2.10
CA SER A 177 3.63 16.51 1.75
C SER A 177 2.53 15.46 1.61
N VAL A 178 1.32 15.82 2.05
CA VAL A 178 0.10 15.06 1.80
C VAL A 178 -0.83 15.96 1.02
N GLN A 179 -1.35 15.47 -0.09
CA GLN A 179 -2.23 16.22 -0.97
C GLN A 179 -3.49 15.41 -1.24
N SER A 180 -4.59 16.11 -1.50
CA SER A 180 -5.86 15.51 -1.91
C SER A 180 -6.40 16.22 -3.14
N SER A 181 -6.88 15.47 -4.13
CA SER A 181 -7.57 16.00 -5.30
C SER A 181 -8.88 15.28 -5.57
N TYR A 182 -9.97 16.03 -5.63
CA TYR A 182 -11.31 15.45 -5.59
C TYR A 182 -12.38 16.39 -6.14
N ASN A 183 -13.56 15.86 -6.42
CA ASN A 183 -14.74 16.67 -6.70
C ASN A 183 -15.25 17.28 -5.39
N ASP A 184 -15.48 18.59 -5.35
CA ASP A 184 -15.94 19.35 -4.17
C ASP A 184 -17.18 18.77 -3.46
N THR A 185 -18.00 17.97 -4.17
CA THR A 185 -19.17 17.28 -3.60
C THR A 185 -18.84 16.03 -2.76
N ALA A 186 -17.63 15.48 -2.86
CA ALA A 186 -17.17 14.36 -2.04
C ALA A 186 -16.82 14.84 -0.62
N ALA A 187 -17.79 14.72 0.29
CA ALA A 187 -17.71 15.33 1.62
C ALA A 187 -16.54 14.79 2.47
N ASP A 188 -16.26 13.50 2.38
CA ASP A 188 -15.17 12.83 3.10
C ASP A 188 -13.78 13.23 2.58
N PHE A 189 -13.66 13.53 1.29
CA PHE A 189 -12.39 13.94 0.69
C PHE A 189 -11.82 15.27 1.20
N HIS A 190 -12.67 16.14 1.76
CA HIS A 190 -12.23 17.34 2.50
C HIS A 190 -11.42 17.00 3.77
N HIS A 191 -11.43 15.74 4.22
CA HIS A 191 -10.65 15.26 5.37
C HIS A 191 -9.38 14.50 4.99
N MET A 192 -9.20 14.12 3.72
CA MET A 192 -8.15 13.19 3.29
C MET A 192 -6.73 13.68 3.53
N VAL A 193 -6.49 15.00 3.46
CA VAL A 193 -5.18 15.54 3.83
C VAL A 193 -4.86 15.26 5.29
N GLY A 194 -5.84 15.40 6.19
CA GLY A 194 -5.67 15.10 7.61
C GLY A 194 -5.48 13.60 7.88
N PHE A 195 -6.25 12.75 7.22
CA PHE A 195 -6.09 11.30 7.31
C PHE A 195 -4.72 10.85 6.80
N GLY A 196 -4.28 11.36 5.65
CA GLY A 196 -2.94 11.07 5.14
C GLY A 196 -1.82 11.62 6.02
N GLN A 197 -1.95 12.82 6.60
CA GLN A 197 -0.96 13.33 7.57
C GLN A 197 -0.84 12.39 8.77
N HIS A 198 -1.96 11.90 9.28
CA HIS A 198 -1.98 10.92 10.36
C HIS A 198 -1.32 9.61 9.94
N ALA A 199 -1.71 9.03 8.80
CA ALA A 199 -1.15 7.78 8.30
C ALA A 199 0.37 7.85 8.10
N LEU A 200 0.85 8.85 7.35
CA LEU A 200 2.28 9.05 7.09
C LEU A 200 3.06 9.25 8.39
N GLY A 201 2.54 10.07 9.30
CA GLY A 201 3.13 10.30 10.61
C GLY A 201 3.15 9.03 11.45
N TRP A 202 2.03 8.35 11.58
CA TRP A 202 1.90 7.18 12.45
C TRP A 202 2.76 6.02 11.96
N LEU A 203 2.72 5.69 10.66
CA LEU A 203 3.50 4.59 10.09
C LEU A 203 5.02 4.83 10.21
N SER A 204 5.44 6.10 10.06
CA SER A 204 6.85 6.49 10.18
C SER A 204 7.40 6.31 11.60
N HIS A 205 6.58 6.50 12.63
CA HIS A 205 7.04 6.50 14.03
C HIS A 205 6.67 5.23 14.80
N ASN A 206 5.60 4.53 14.42
CA ASN A 206 5.05 3.39 15.15
C ASN A 206 5.32 2.06 14.46
N TRP A 207 4.61 1.77 13.36
CA TRP A 207 4.71 0.51 12.62
C TRP A 207 4.61 0.78 11.10
N PRO A 208 5.61 0.39 10.29
CA PRO A 208 6.84 -0.31 10.66
C PRO A 208 7.84 0.55 11.46
N GLY A 209 7.58 1.85 11.61
CA GLY A 209 8.49 2.76 12.29
C GLY A 209 9.75 3.04 11.45
N VAL A 210 9.59 3.02 10.13
CA VAL A 210 10.61 3.41 9.14
C VAL A 210 10.15 4.73 8.54
N PRO A 211 10.97 5.79 8.50
CA PRO A 211 10.55 7.07 7.94
C PRO A 211 9.97 6.94 6.53
N TYR A 212 8.80 7.54 6.28
CA TYR A 212 8.17 7.57 4.96
C TYR A 212 9.20 8.02 3.90
N PRO A 213 9.52 7.20 2.88
CA PRO A 213 10.74 7.39 2.10
C PRO A 213 10.65 8.51 1.06
N TYR A 214 9.45 8.96 0.71
CA TYR A 214 9.23 9.90 -0.39
C TYR A 214 8.93 11.33 0.09
N GLU A 215 8.96 12.29 -0.84
CA GLU A 215 8.69 13.69 -0.58
C GLU A 215 7.21 14.02 -0.43
N LYS A 216 6.32 13.20 -1.00
CA LYS A 216 4.87 13.40 -0.90
C LYS A 216 4.07 12.11 -1.12
N SER A 217 2.81 12.15 -0.67
CA SER A 217 1.74 11.28 -1.14
C SER A 217 0.54 12.10 -1.64
N THR A 218 -0.24 11.57 -2.59
CA THR A 218 -1.44 12.22 -3.11
C THR A 218 -2.62 11.26 -3.10
N ILE A 219 -3.67 11.60 -2.36
CA ILE A 219 -4.91 10.82 -2.29
C ILE A 219 -5.89 11.43 -3.30
N VAL A 220 -6.31 10.64 -4.28
CA VAL A 220 -7.19 11.09 -5.35
C VAL A 220 -8.54 10.43 -5.21
N GLN A 221 -9.60 11.22 -5.38
CA GLN A 221 -10.93 10.65 -5.54
C GLN A 221 -11.00 9.94 -6.90
N GLY A 222 -11.16 8.64 -6.87
CA GLY A 222 -11.63 7.86 -7.99
C GLY A 222 -12.55 6.76 -7.49
N PHE A 223 -12.31 5.52 -7.89
CA PHE A 223 -13.27 4.43 -7.65
C PHE A 223 -12.63 3.04 -7.54
N ALA A 224 -11.50 2.92 -6.83
CA ALA A 224 -10.78 1.64 -6.77
C ALA A 224 -10.39 1.12 -5.37
N GLY A 225 -10.08 2.01 -4.42
CA GLY A 225 -9.41 1.60 -3.17
C GLY A 225 -8.06 1.00 -3.51
N MET A 226 -7.19 1.83 -4.09
CA MET A 226 -6.01 1.34 -4.82
C MET A 226 -4.76 2.17 -4.56
N GLU A 227 -3.72 1.44 -4.23
CA GLU A 227 -2.38 1.90 -3.93
C GLU A 227 -1.50 2.07 -5.17
N TYR A 228 -0.67 3.11 -5.16
CA TYR A 228 0.43 3.31 -6.10
C TYR A 228 1.59 3.99 -5.36
N PRO A 229 2.82 3.96 -5.91
CA PRO A 229 3.91 4.74 -5.34
C PRO A 229 3.54 6.22 -5.23
N MET A 230 3.54 6.76 -4.00
CA MET A 230 3.20 8.16 -3.68
C MET A 230 1.78 8.60 -4.07
N MET A 231 0.86 7.68 -4.38
CA MET A 231 -0.46 8.05 -4.86
C MET A 231 -1.52 6.99 -4.52
N VAL A 232 -2.74 7.43 -4.24
CA VAL A 232 -3.87 6.57 -3.87
C VAL A 232 -5.08 6.95 -4.73
N ASN A 233 -5.90 5.97 -5.11
CA ASN A 233 -7.14 6.11 -5.88
C ASN A 233 -8.34 5.52 -5.13
N ASP A 234 -9.02 6.33 -4.33
CA ASP A 234 -10.07 5.87 -3.41
C ASP A 234 -11.47 6.28 -3.84
N GLU A 235 -12.46 5.43 -3.56
CA GLU A 235 -13.87 5.81 -3.61
C GLU A 235 -14.21 6.84 -2.52
N PRO A 236 -15.23 7.69 -2.74
CA PRO A 236 -15.86 8.44 -1.65
C PRO A 236 -16.78 7.55 -0.82
N TYR A 237 -16.75 7.74 0.50
CA TYR A 237 -17.66 7.08 1.44
C TYR A 237 -18.46 8.09 2.28
N ALA A 238 -19.66 7.69 2.71
CA ALA A 238 -20.47 8.50 3.60
C ALA A 238 -19.98 8.48 5.05
N ASP A 239 -19.38 7.36 5.48
CA ASP A 239 -18.78 7.21 6.81
C ASP A 239 -17.30 7.57 6.76
N THR A 240 -16.95 8.70 7.34
CA THR A 240 -15.57 9.21 7.35
C THR A 240 -14.61 8.34 8.15
N VAL A 241 -15.11 7.50 9.08
CA VAL A 241 -14.28 6.50 9.76
C VAL A 241 -13.83 5.43 8.78
N PHE A 242 -14.74 5.00 7.89
CA PHE A 242 -14.42 4.04 6.85
C PHE A 242 -13.54 4.64 5.75
N SER A 243 -13.81 5.88 5.30
CA SER A 243 -12.91 6.59 4.36
C SER A 243 -11.48 6.67 4.88
N ARG A 244 -11.32 7.01 6.18
CA ARG A 244 -10.01 7.08 6.83
C ARG A 244 -9.33 5.71 6.86
N PHE A 245 -10.07 4.66 7.20
CA PHE A 245 -9.57 3.29 7.24
C PHE A 245 -9.02 2.85 5.88
N VAL A 246 -9.74 3.12 4.79
CA VAL A 246 -9.27 2.82 3.42
C VAL A 246 -8.01 3.61 3.12
N ALA A 247 -8.02 4.94 3.31
CA ALA A 247 -6.84 5.77 3.05
C ALA A 247 -5.60 5.34 3.85
N GLU A 248 -5.76 4.89 5.10
CA GLU A 248 -4.68 4.37 5.93
C GLU A 248 -4.13 3.03 5.40
N HIS A 249 -4.99 2.16 4.88
CA HIS A 249 -4.62 0.92 4.18
C HIS A 249 -3.78 1.22 2.93
N GLU A 250 -4.32 2.04 2.02
CA GLU A 250 -3.66 2.37 0.75
C GLU A 250 -2.31 3.08 0.96
N ILE A 251 -2.21 3.92 1.99
CA ILE A 251 -0.94 4.57 2.33
C ILE A 251 0.06 3.57 2.91
N ALA A 252 -0.39 2.58 3.67
CA ALA A 252 0.47 1.53 4.22
C ALA A 252 1.23 0.80 3.12
N HIS A 253 0.63 0.70 1.91
CA HIS A 253 1.28 0.08 0.77
C HIS A 253 2.54 0.76 0.26
N THR A 254 2.78 2.01 0.70
CA THR A 254 4.09 2.66 0.51
C THR A 254 5.23 1.75 0.94
N TYR A 255 5.09 1.02 2.05
CA TYR A 255 6.15 0.14 2.55
C TYR A 255 6.13 -1.24 1.87
N PHE A 256 4.95 -1.82 1.68
CA PHE A 256 4.73 -3.11 1.04
C PHE A 256 3.57 -2.94 0.05
N PRO A 257 3.80 -2.99 -1.27
CA PRO A 257 4.94 -3.64 -1.90
C PRO A 257 6.02 -2.63 -2.29
N PHE A 258 5.73 -1.33 -2.33
CA PHE A 258 6.47 -0.39 -3.17
C PHE A 258 7.88 -0.08 -2.69
N TYR A 259 8.07 0.18 -1.39
CA TYR A 259 9.41 0.38 -0.84
C TYR A 259 10.22 -0.92 -0.84
N MET A 260 9.56 -2.06 -0.67
CA MET A 260 10.23 -3.35 -0.51
C MET A 260 10.46 -4.11 -1.82
N GLY A 261 9.79 -3.74 -2.90
CA GLY A 261 9.87 -4.44 -4.18
C GLY A 261 9.24 -5.84 -4.12
N ILE A 262 8.16 -6.01 -3.36
CA ILE A 262 7.47 -7.30 -3.26
C ILE A 262 6.84 -7.68 -4.60
N ASN A 263 6.95 -8.94 -4.98
CA ASN A 263 6.16 -9.52 -6.07
C ASN A 263 4.76 -9.86 -5.55
N GLU A 264 3.84 -8.88 -5.52
CA GLU A 264 2.46 -9.13 -5.07
C GLU A 264 1.74 -10.08 -6.01
N SER A 265 2.05 -10.02 -7.32
CA SER A 265 1.41 -10.83 -8.35
C SER A 265 1.59 -12.32 -8.08
N ARG A 266 2.63 -12.68 -7.34
CA ARG A 266 2.88 -14.04 -6.86
C ARG A 266 2.61 -14.22 -5.37
N TYR A 267 3.05 -13.28 -4.52
CA TYR A 267 3.02 -13.38 -3.07
C TYR A 267 2.20 -12.25 -2.44
N ALA A 268 0.95 -12.08 -2.89
CA ALA A 268 0.04 -11.02 -2.45
C ALA A 268 -0.08 -10.87 -0.93
N PHE A 269 0.07 -11.94 -0.16
CA PHE A 269 0.06 -11.86 1.31
C PHE A 269 1.23 -11.06 1.93
N MET A 270 2.32 -10.88 1.18
CA MET A 270 3.46 -10.01 1.55
C MET A 270 3.21 -8.54 1.21
N ASP A 271 2.08 -8.25 0.61
CA ASP A 271 1.61 -6.94 0.27
C ASP A 271 0.38 -6.62 1.15
N GLU A 272 -0.77 -7.14 0.74
CA GLU A 272 -2.08 -7.00 1.41
C GLU A 272 -2.07 -7.40 2.88
N GLY A 273 -1.35 -8.46 3.22
CA GLY A 273 -1.26 -8.94 4.60
C GLY A 273 -0.53 -7.97 5.51
N TRP A 274 0.49 -7.27 5.00
CA TRP A 274 1.21 -6.24 5.75
C TRP A 274 0.39 -4.95 5.85
N ALA A 275 -0.22 -4.50 4.77
CA ALA A 275 -1.12 -3.35 4.78
C ALA A 275 -2.27 -3.55 5.78
N THR A 276 -2.92 -4.72 5.74
CA THR A 276 -3.97 -5.14 6.68
C THR A 276 -3.47 -5.24 8.13
N THR A 277 -2.21 -5.64 8.34
CA THR A 277 -1.59 -5.65 9.68
C THR A 277 -1.40 -4.23 10.22
N PHE A 278 -0.91 -3.31 9.39
CA PHE A 278 -0.70 -1.92 9.80
C PHE A 278 -2.03 -1.19 10.01
N GLU A 279 -3.02 -1.43 9.15
CA GLU A 279 -4.42 -1.03 9.32
C GLU A 279 -4.97 -1.43 10.70
N TYR A 280 -4.77 -2.69 11.12
CA TYR A 280 -5.23 -3.11 12.44
C TYR A 280 -4.51 -2.38 13.59
N LEU A 281 -3.20 -2.17 13.45
CA LEU A 281 -2.38 -1.54 14.49
C LEU A 281 -2.66 -0.03 14.61
N ILE A 282 -2.86 0.67 13.49
CA ILE A 282 -3.25 2.09 13.49
C ILE A 282 -4.68 2.24 14.02
N GLY A 283 -5.61 1.40 13.56
CA GLY A 283 -6.98 1.36 14.06
C GLY A 283 -7.06 1.07 15.56
N THR A 284 -6.17 0.23 16.09
CA THR A 284 -6.06 -0.01 17.54
C THR A 284 -5.61 1.24 18.30
N ALA A 285 -4.66 2.01 17.76
CA ALA A 285 -4.22 3.26 18.36
C ALA A 285 -5.32 4.34 18.32
N ASP A 286 -6.11 4.37 17.26
CA ASP A 286 -7.12 5.40 17.03
C ASP A 286 -8.47 5.13 17.72
N LEU A 287 -8.91 3.87 17.73
CA LEU A 287 -10.25 3.48 18.16
C LEU A 287 -10.25 2.65 19.46
N GLY A 288 -9.06 2.19 19.89
CA GLY A 288 -8.89 1.22 20.97
C GLY A 288 -9.13 -0.22 20.51
N SER A 289 -8.47 -1.17 21.19
CA SER A 289 -8.42 -2.58 20.78
C SER A 289 -9.79 -3.21 20.55
N GLN A 290 -10.78 -2.97 21.44
CA GLN A 290 -12.09 -3.60 21.30
C GLN A 290 -12.79 -3.22 19.98
N ARG A 291 -12.75 -1.94 19.60
CA ARG A 291 -13.39 -1.48 18.36
C ARG A 291 -12.58 -1.91 17.14
N ALA A 292 -11.26 -1.79 17.19
CA ALA A 292 -10.39 -2.23 16.11
C ALA A 292 -10.53 -3.73 15.84
N SER A 293 -10.55 -4.59 16.87
CA SER A 293 -10.78 -6.03 16.70
C SER A 293 -12.17 -6.33 16.14
N GLY A 294 -13.21 -5.61 16.58
CA GLY A 294 -14.55 -5.77 16.03
C GLY A 294 -14.63 -5.43 14.54
N PHE A 295 -14.00 -4.32 14.13
CA PHE A 295 -13.89 -3.94 12.72
C PHE A 295 -13.08 -4.94 11.91
N PHE A 296 -11.91 -5.33 12.40
CA PHE A 296 -11.06 -6.33 11.75
C PHE A 296 -11.79 -7.66 11.55
N GLN A 297 -12.50 -8.12 12.57
CA GLN A 297 -13.32 -9.34 12.46
C GLN A 297 -14.40 -9.19 11.41
N GLN A 298 -15.14 -8.08 11.43
CA GLN A 298 -16.22 -7.82 10.48
C GLN A 298 -15.70 -7.82 9.03
N PHE A 299 -14.62 -7.06 8.76
CA PHE A 299 -14.15 -6.79 7.41
C PHE A 299 -13.15 -7.82 6.87
N ARG A 300 -12.28 -8.38 7.71
CA ARG A 300 -11.14 -9.19 7.25
C ARG A 300 -11.26 -10.68 7.53
N THR A 301 -12.05 -11.11 8.52
CA THR A 301 -12.04 -12.54 8.94
C THR A 301 -13.41 -13.19 9.05
N SER A 302 -14.52 -12.43 9.05
CA SER A 302 -15.86 -13.01 9.20
C SER A 302 -16.26 -13.87 8.01
N GLY A 303 -15.87 -13.47 6.79
CA GLY A 303 -16.06 -14.26 5.57
C GLY A 303 -15.37 -15.61 5.69
N TRP A 304 -14.05 -15.59 5.89
CA TRP A 304 -13.22 -16.76 6.15
C TRP A 304 -13.80 -17.69 7.24
N ALA A 305 -14.06 -17.15 8.43
CA ALA A 305 -14.49 -17.95 9.59
C ALA A 305 -15.85 -18.65 9.40
N ASN A 306 -16.69 -18.15 8.49
CA ASN A 306 -18.01 -18.71 8.19
C ASN A 306 -18.05 -19.47 6.85
N ASN A 307 -16.91 -19.62 6.17
CA ASN A 307 -16.83 -20.31 4.89
C ASN A 307 -16.42 -21.78 5.07
N PRO A 308 -17.31 -22.76 4.82
CA PRO A 308 -16.97 -24.18 4.98
C PRO A 308 -16.17 -24.75 3.79
N SER A 309 -15.87 -23.95 2.77
CA SER A 309 -15.20 -24.42 1.56
C SER A 309 -13.70 -24.57 1.78
N PRO A 310 -13.13 -25.80 1.73
CA PRO A 310 -11.68 -26.00 1.85
C PRO A 310 -10.90 -25.45 0.64
N LEU A 311 -11.59 -25.09 -0.46
CA LEU A 311 -10.97 -24.47 -1.62
C LEU A 311 -10.73 -22.96 -1.44
N GLU A 312 -11.40 -22.35 -0.45
CA GLU A 312 -11.21 -20.93 -0.13
C GLU A 312 -10.29 -20.75 1.10
N ASP A 313 -9.98 -21.83 1.83
CA ASP A 313 -9.05 -21.84 2.97
C ASP A 313 -7.71 -22.51 2.62
N LEU A 314 -7.00 -21.94 1.64
CA LEU A 314 -5.71 -22.46 1.16
C LEU A 314 -4.53 -21.95 2.01
N PRO A 315 -3.35 -22.60 1.97
CA PRO A 315 -2.16 -22.12 2.67
C PRO A 315 -1.75 -20.73 2.17
N ILE A 316 -1.27 -19.85 3.06
CA ILE A 316 -0.88 -18.46 2.71
C ILE A 316 0.22 -18.42 1.64
N ILE A 317 1.10 -19.43 1.58
CA ILE A 317 2.17 -19.49 0.57
C ILE A 317 1.66 -19.76 -0.86
N THR A 318 0.36 -20.04 -1.02
CA THR A 318 -0.23 -20.34 -2.34
C THR A 318 -0.08 -19.12 -3.25
N PRO A 319 0.52 -19.27 -4.44
CA PRO A 319 0.65 -18.17 -5.39
C PRO A 319 -0.69 -17.53 -5.75
N ALA A 320 -0.73 -16.21 -5.86
CA ALA A 320 -1.97 -15.47 -6.10
C ALA A 320 -2.67 -15.88 -7.42
N ASP A 321 -1.92 -16.32 -8.43
CA ASP A 321 -2.44 -16.84 -9.69
C ASP A 321 -3.13 -18.20 -9.60
N ALA A 322 -2.97 -18.90 -8.48
CA ALA A 322 -3.67 -20.13 -8.18
C ALA A 322 -4.94 -19.91 -7.33
N LEU A 323 -5.19 -18.69 -6.85
CA LEU A 323 -6.30 -18.38 -5.95
C LEU A 323 -7.57 -18.00 -6.71
N SER A 324 -8.72 -18.44 -6.22
CA SER A 324 -10.00 -17.87 -6.60
C SER A 324 -10.11 -16.44 -6.03
N PRO A 325 -10.96 -15.54 -6.58
CA PRO A 325 -11.17 -14.22 -5.98
C PRO A 325 -11.60 -14.25 -4.51
N PHE A 326 -12.38 -15.26 -4.09
CA PHE A 326 -12.78 -15.41 -2.69
C PHE A 326 -11.61 -15.88 -1.83
N ALA A 327 -10.87 -16.91 -2.29
CA ALA A 327 -9.68 -17.40 -1.62
C ALA A 327 -8.62 -16.30 -1.50
N TYR A 328 -8.46 -15.44 -2.51
CA TYR A 328 -7.52 -14.32 -2.50
C TYR A 328 -7.80 -13.37 -1.33
N GLY A 329 -9.05 -12.94 -1.16
CA GLY A 329 -9.44 -12.04 -0.08
C GLY A 329 -9.09 -12.58 1.31
N ASP A 330 -9.37 -13.86 1.56
CA ASP A 330 -9.06 -14.48 2.85
C ASP A 330 -7.54 -14.72 3.01
N ASN A 331 -6.88 -15.23 1.96
CA ASN A 331 -5.48 -15.65 1.97
C ASN A 331 -4.50 -14.48 2.04
N ALA A 332 -4.68 -13.47 1.18
CA ALA A 332 -3.78 -12.34 1.05
C ALA A 332 -3.96 -11.32 2.19
N TYR A 333 -5.20 -11.10 2.65
CA TYR A 333 -5.49 -10.10 3.69
C TYR A 333 -5.59 -10.71 5.08
N GLY A 334 -6.79 -11.19 5.46
CA GLY A 334 -7.15 -11.46 6.85
C GLY A 334 -6.34 -12.59 7.49
N LYS A 335 -6.18 -13.71 6.79
CA LYS A 335 -5.42 -14.88 7.28
C LYS A 335 -3.94 -14.55 7.43
N ALA A 336 -3.36 -13.84 6.44
CA ALA A 336 -1.97 -13.38 6.48
C ALA A 336 -1.71 -12.40 7.62
N ALA A 337 -2.56 -11.37 7.75
CA ALA A 337 -2.46 -10.39 8.83
C ALA A 337 -2.57 -11.04 10.21
N LEU A 338 -3.48 -12.00 10.40
CA LEU A 338 -3.54 -12.76 11.64
C LEU A 338 -2.27 -13.57 11.91
N GLY A 339 -1.64 -14.14 10.88
CA GLY A 339 -0.34 -14.80 11.00
C GLY A 339 0.75 -13.84 11.49
N TYR A 340 0.83 -12.63 10.93
CA TYR A 340 1.78 -11.61 11.39
C TYR A 340 1.47 -11.11 12.80
N LEU A 341 0.20 -10.91 13.15
CA LEU A 341 -0.23 -10.49 14.48
C LEU A 341 0.01 -11.56 15.54
N ALA A 342 -0.22 -12.84 15.22
CA ALA A 342 0.10 -13.98 16.09
C ALA A 342 1.60 -14.09 16.35
N LEU A 343 2.42 -13.87 15.31
CA LEU A 343 3.87 -13.80 15.45
C LEU A 343 4.30 -12.63 16.35
N LYS A 344 3.71 -11.45 16.15
CA LYS A 344 3.96 -10.25 16.97
C LYS A 344 3.61 -10.50 18.43
N ASP A 345 2.46 -11.11 18.70
CA ASP A 345 2.00 -11.44 20.05
C ASP A 345 2.95 -12.43 20.75
N MET A 346 3.34 -13.50 20.04
CA MET A 346 4.28 -14.51 20.56
C MET A 346 5.68 -13.94 20.83
N LEU A 347 6.21 -13.09 19.94
CA LEU A 347 7.56 -12.53 20.08
C LEU A 347 7.61 -11.30 21.01
N GLY A 348 6.50 -10.60 21.15
CA GLY A 348 6.42 -9.27 21.74
C GLY A 348 6.95 -8.17 20.81
N ASP A 349 6.51 -6.94 21.08
CA ASP A 349 6.69 -5.78 20.19
C ASP A 349 8.16 -5.47 19.87
N VAL A 350 9.05 -5.57 20.87
CA VAL A 350 10.47 -5.22 20.68
C VAL A 350 11.15 -6.19 19.71
N ALA A 351 10.98 -7.50 19.90
CA ALA A 351 11.62 -8.50 19.06
C ALA A 351 11.00 -8.51 17.66
N PHE A 352 9.68 -8.39 17.55
CA PHE A 352 8.98 -8.30 16.27
C PHE A 352 9.40 -7.06 15.47
N LYS A 353 9.42 -5.87 16.09
CA LYS A 353 9.85 -4.63 15.42
C LYS A 353 11.28 -4.71 14.91
N ASN A 354 12.20 -5.20 15.74
CA ASN A 354 13.60 -5.37 15.32
C ASN A 354 13.73 -6.34 14.14
N ALA A 355 12.96 -7.43 14.13
CA ALA A 355 12.97 -8.38 13.03
C ALA A 355 12.39 -7.80 11.73
N LEU A 356 11.25 -7.08 11.82
CA LEU A 356 10.62 -6.41 10.69
C LEU A 356 11.54 -5.33 10.09
N GLN A 357 12.11 -4.46 10.93
CA GLN A 357 13.01 -3.40 10.47
C GLN A 357 14.30 -3.96 9.88
N GLU A 358 14.84 -5.04 10.44
CA GLU A 358 16.01 -5.71 9.86
C GLU A 358 15.68 -6.39 8.53
N PHE A 359 14.47 -6.96 8.37
CA PHE A 359 13.98 -7.46 7.09
C PHE A 359 13.94 -6.34 6.06
N MET A 360 13.31 -5.21 6.39
CA MET A 360 13.25 -4.05 5.50
C MET A 360 14.64 -3.54 5.13
N ARG A 361 15.54 -3.40 6.11
CA ARG A 361 16.92 -2.95 5.89
C ARG A 361 17.74 -3.88 5.00
N ARG A 362 17.55 -5.19 5.10
CA ARG A 362 18.30 -6.19 4.31
C ARG A 362 17.86 -6.25 2.86
N TRP A 363 16.59 -5.97 2.60
CA TRP A 363 15.92 -6.38 1.36
C TRP A 363 15.33 -5.24 0.54
N HIS A 364 15.20 -4.04 1.09
CA HIS A 364 14.94 -2.84 0.30
C HIS A 364 15.95 -2.70 -0.87
N GLY A 365 15.45 -2.38 -2.06
CA GLY A 365 16.25 -2.28 -3.30
C GLY A 365 16.61 -3.63 -3.95
N LYS A 366 15.92 -4.71 -3.57
CA LYS A 366 16.01 -6.04 -4.19
C LYS A 366 14.59 -6.50 -4.52
N HIS A 367 14.26 -7.78 -4.39
CA HIS A 367 12.89 -8.27 -4.45
C HIS A 367 12.75 -9.46 -3.48
N PRO A 368 12.47 -9.25 -2.18
CA PRO A 368 12.45 -10.35 -1.23
C PRO A 368 11.24 -11.26 -1.45
N ILE A 369 11.47 -12.56 -1.26
CA ILE A 369 10.43 -13.60 -1.28
C ILE A 369 10.08 -14.04 0.16
N PRO A 370 9.02 -14.84 0.37
CA PRO A 370 8.58 -15.23 1.73
C PRO A 370 9.68 -15.78 2.63
N TRP A 371 10.57 -16.61 2.06
CA TRP A 371 11.68 -17.21 2.80
C TRP A 371 12.66 -16.16 3.34
N ASP A 372 12.82 -15.02 2.68
CA ASP A 372 13.71 -13.95 3.13
C ASP A 372 13.19 -13.28 4.40
N PHE A 373 11.88 -13.09 4.48
CA PHE A 373 11.22 -12.64 5.70
C PHE A 373 11.36 -13.68 6.81
N PHE A 374 10.97 -14.94 6.56
CA PHE A 374 11.01 -16.02 7.56
C PHE A 374 12.42 -16.24 8.11
N ASN A 375 13.42 -16.28 7.24
CA ASN A 375 14.82 -16.46 7.62
C ASN A 375 15.36 -15.24 8.37
N THR A 376 14.94 -14.03 8.02
CA THR A 376 15.34 -12.82 8.76
C THR A 376 14.78 -12.83 10.17
N VAL A 377 13.51 -13.19 10.36
CA VAL A 377 12.91 -13.30 11.70
C VAL A 377 13.61 -14.39 12.53
N ASN A 378 13.85 -15.58 11.97
CA ASN A 378 14.61 -16.64 12.65
C ASN A 378 16.00 -16.15 13.07
N ASN A 379 16.70 -15.46 12.16
CA ASN A 379 18.05 -14.97 12.41
C ASN A 379 18.10 -13.87 13.50
N VAL A 380 17.19 -12.91 13.47
CA VAL A 380 17.17 -11.78 14.43
C VAL A 380 16.73 -12.24 15.82
N THR A 381 15.74 -13.15 15.89
CA THR A 381 15.24 -13.67 17.16
C THR A 381 16.15 -14.73 17.77
N GLY A 382 17.02 -15.35 16.97
CA GLY A 382 17.83 -16.51 17.38
C GLY A 382 17.00 -17.78 17.60
N GLN A 383 15.74 -17.80 17.16
CA GLN A 383 14.80 -18.90 17.34
C GLN A 383 14.59 -19.67 16.04
N ASN A 384 14.38 -20.97 16.13
CA ASN A 384 13.88 -21.77 15.02
C ASN A 384 12.35 -21.73 15.01
N LEU A 385 11.78 -20.85 14.19
CA LEU A 385 10.33 -20.69 14.04
C LEU A 385 9.75 -21.49 12.87
N ASN A 386 10.48 -22.49 12.33
CA ASN A 386 9.98 -23.28 11.21
C ASN A 386 8.66 -23.99 11.49
N TRP A 387 8.41 -24.35 12.76
CA TRP A 387 7.11 -24.91 13.18
C TRP A 387 5.97 -23.89 13.02
N PHE A 388 6.25 -22.60 13.30
CA PHE A 388 5.30 -21.51 13.16
C PHE A 388 5.03 -21.21 11.67
N TRP A 389 6.10 -21.06 10.87
CA TRP A 389 5.99 -20.83 9.43
C TRP A 389 5.23 -21.96 8.76
N ASN A 390 5.56 -23.21 9.08
CA ASN A 390 4.86 -24.36 8.53
C ASN A 390 3.37 -24.36 8.90
N GLY A 391 3.05 -24.10 10.18
CA GLY A 391 1.68 -24.06 10.66
C GLY A 391 0.83 -22.99 9.99
N TRP A 392 1.31 -21.75 9.94
CA TRP A 392 0.55 -20.61 9.39
C TRP A 392 0.58 -20.53 7.86
N PHE A 393 1.75 -20.72 7.25
CA PHE A 393 1.95 -20.34 5.85
C PHE A 393 1.92 -21.51 4.88
N PHE A 394 2.35 -22.71 5.31
CA PHE A 394 2.50 -23.86 4.40
C PHE A 394 1.46 -24.96 4.61
N SER A 395 0.71 -24.94 5.72
CA SER A 395 -0.26 -25.99 6.05
C SER A 395 -1.71 -25.57 5.85
N ASN A 396 -2.60 -26.56 5.75
CA ASN A 396 -4.06 -26.39 5.76
C ASN A 396 -4.63 -26.47 7.19
N GLY A 397 -3.83 -26.16 8.21
CA GLY A 397 -4.32 -26.08 9.58
C GLY A 397 -5.37 -24.96 9.72
N TYR A 398 -6.23 -25.07 10.72
CA TYR A 398 -7.24 -24.07 11.06
C TYR A 398 -7.23 -23.78 12.56
N ILE A 399 -7.83 -22.67 12.96
CA ILE A 399 -7.86 -22.24 14.37
C ILE A 399 -8.97 -22.99 15.11
N ASP A 400 -8.59 -24.05 15.81
CA ASP A 400 -9.48 -24.81 16.69
C ASP A 400 -8.70 -25.32 17.91
N VAL A 401 -8.98 -24.70 19.06
CA VAL A 401 -8.35 -24.97 20.34
C VAL A 401 -9.40 -25.42 21.35
N ALA A 402 -9.08 -26.48 22.10
CA ALA A 402 -9.99 -27.05 23.08
C ALA A 402 -9.34 -27.15 24.46
N VAL A 403 -10.07 -26.74 25.50
CA VAL A 403 -9.67 -27.00 26.89
C VAL A 403 -9.92 -28.48 27.18
N ALA A 404 -8.86 -29.26 27.31
CA ALA A 404 -8.92 -30.70 27.57
C ALA A 404 -9.15 -31.02 29.05
N GLY A 405 -8.77 -30.11 29.96
CA GLY A 405 -9.01 -30.24 31.38
C GLY A 405 -8.30 -29.15 32.20
N ALA A 406 -8.79 -28.93 33.42
CA ALA A 406 -8.18 -28.02 34.39
C ALA A 406 -8.17 -28.70 35.77
N ASP A 407 -6.99 -29.13 36.20
CA ASP A 407 -6.79 -29.87 37.44
C ASP A 407 -6.27 -28.93 38.53
N LYS A 408 -7.00 -28.80 39.65
CA LYS A 408 -6.58 -27.93 40.76
C LYS A 408 -5.31 -28.46 41.42
N THR A 409 -4.35 -27.58 41.66
CA THR A 409 -3.10 -27.85 42.39
C THR A 409 -3.08 -27.09 43.72
N GLY A 410 -2.03 -27.28 44.54
CA GLY A 410 -1.88 -26.56 45.81
C GLY A 410 -1.78 -25.03 45.63
N ASP A 411 -1.20 -24.59 44.51
CA ASP A 411 -0.90 -23.18 44.21
C ASP A 411 -1.66 -22.63 42.99
N GLY A 412 -2.61 -23.38 42.41
CA GLY A 412 -3.35 -22.93 41.23
C GLY A 412 -4.06 -24.05 40.45
N TYR A 413 -3.90 -24.05 39.13
CA TYR A 413 -4.48 -25.03 38.22
C TYR A 413 -3.46 -25.47 37.17
N ASN A 414 -3.43 -26.77 36.86
CA ASN A 414 -2.80 -27.29 35.65
C ASN A 414 -3.86 -27.34 34.54
N VAL A 415 -3.77 -26.45 33.56
CA VAL A 415 -4.68 -26.41 32.41
C VAL A 415 -4.03 -27.12 31.22
N ARG A 416 -4.78 -28.02 30.57
CA ARG A 416 -4.38 -28.74 29.37
C ARG A 416 -5.17 -28.21 28.18
N ILE A 417 -4.47 -27.77 27.13
CA ILE A 417 -5.07 -27.28 25.89
C ILE A 417 -4.67 -28.21 24.75
N ASN A 418 -5.63 -28.61 23.93
CA ASN A 418 -5.40 -29.32 22.68
C ASN A 418 -5.50 -28.34 21.51
N ASN A 419 -4.50 -28.34 20.63
CA ASN A 419 -4.59 -27.72 19.32
C ASN A 419 -5.20 -28.73 18.35
N VAL A 420 -6.52 -28.68 18.17
CA VAL A 420 -7.29 -29.62 17.37
C VAL A 420 -7.10 -29.33 15.88
N GLY A 421 -7.14 -28.07 15.48
CA GLY A 421 -7.02 -27.64 14.09
C GLY A 421 -5.57 -27.59 13.56
N GLY A 422 -4.57 -27.77 14.44
CA GLY A 422 -3.17 -27.89 14.08
C GLY A 422 -2.45 -26.57 13.77
N MET A 423 -3.16 -25.44 13.72
CA MET A 423 -2.57 -24.12 13.52
C MET A 423 -2.05 -23.54 14.85
N PRO A 424 -0.78 -23.11 14.93
CA PRO A 424 -0.23 -22.61 16.19
C PRO A 424 -0.73 -21.18 16.49
N VAL A 425 -1.64 -21.04 17.45
CA VAL A 425 -2.18 -19.74 17.87
C VAL A 425 -1.79 -19.39 19.31
N PRO A 426 -1.51 -18.11 19.62
CA PRO A 426 -1.44 -17.65 21.01
C PRO A 426 -2.77 -17.88 21.74
N VAL A 427 -2.72 -18.24 23.02
CA VAL A 427 -3.91 -18.46 23.86
C VAL A 427 -3.73 -17.79 25.20
N ASP A 428 -4.58 -16.81 25.49
CA ASP A 428 -4.68 -16.19 26.80
C ASP A 428 -5.64 -16.97 27.70
N LEU A 429 -5.14 -17.45 28.83
CA LEU A 429 -5.96 -18.09 29.86
C LEU A 429 -6.29 -17.09 30.96
N GLN A 430 -7.58 -16.80 31.15
CA GLN A 430 -8.08 -16.03 32.27
C GLN A 430 -8.85 -16.95 33.23
N ALA A 431 -8.37 -17.06 34.46
CA ALA A 431 -9.12 -17.70 35.54
C ALA A 431 -9.96 -16.62 36.24
N GLN A 432 -11.28 -16.81 36.30
CA GLN A 432 -12.22 -15.94 37.01
C GLN A 432 -12.51 -16.45 38.42
#